data_AF-A0A2H5VGG4-F1
#
_entry.id   AF-A0A2H5VGG4-F1
#
_cell.length_a   1.000
_cell.length_b   1.000
_cell.length_c   1.000
_cell.angle_alpha   90.00
_cell.angle_beta   90.00
_cell.angle_gamma   90.00
#
_symmetry.space_group_name_H-M   'P 1'
#
loop_
_entity.id
_entity.type
_entity.pdbx_description
1 polymer ?
#
loop_
_entity_poly.entity_id
_entity_poly.type
_entity_poly.pdbx_seq_one_letter_code
_entity_poly.pdbx_strand_id
1 'polypeptide(L)'
;MEDDFFSWLRKRRIPFFTDPFRGFFDEYFREIDRMFEEIMKEMEGKVPRELIRERKLTDGSIVREIGPFVYGYSMTIGPDGKPRIREFGNIRPYFSPKPSLEVIDKREPIVDIIDENNYIKVIAEMPGVEKEDINLDYSDKKLTISAEKGDRKYYKEIELPSEVDPNQSKATYKNGILEVILYKKEGKRGFKVKIE
;
A
#
# COMPACT_ATOMS: atom_id res chain seq x y z
N MET A 1 -20.58 -12.76 -4.65
CA MET A 1 -20.40 -11.48 -3.94
C MET A 1 -19.67 -10.45 -4.80
N GLU A 2 -18.77 -10.86 -5.71
CA GLU A 2 -18.16 -9.97 -6.71
C GLU A 2 -19.17 -9.45 -7.75
N ASP A 3 -20.16 -10.26 -8.15
CA ASP A 3 -21.17 -9.87 -9.14
C ASP A 3 -22.05 -8.68 -8.73
N ASP A 4 -22.33 -8.52 -7.43
CA ASP A 4 -23.19 -7.46 -6.90
C ASP A 4 -22.52 -6.09 -6.91
N PHE A 5 -21.20 -6.05 -6.70
CA PHE A 5 -20.40 -4.82 -6.70
C PHE A 5 -20.33 -4.19 -8.11
N PHE A 6 -20.08 -5.00 -9.13
CA PHE A 6 -20.01 -4.55 -10.53
C PHE A 6 -21.39 -4.22 -11.12
N SER A 7 -22.44 -4.93 -10.70
CA SER A 7 -23.82 -4.63 -11.08
C SER A 7 -24.29 -3.28 -10.52
N TRP A 8 -23.89 -2.95 -9.29
CA TRP A 8 -24.16 -1.67 -8.65
C TRP A 8 -23.47 -0.49 -9.37
N LEU A 9 -22.21 -0.68 -9.79
CA LEU A 9 -21.46 0.29 -10.60
C LEU A 9 -22.08 0.52 -12.00
N ARG A 10 -22.64 -0.52 -12.64
CA ARG A 10 -23.35 -0.38 -13.93
C ARG A 10 -24.62 0.46 -13.87
N LYS A 11 -25.34 0.46 -12.73
CA LYS A 11 -26.64 1.16 -12.59
C LYS A 11 -26.51 2.66 -12.38
N ARG A 12 -25.38 3.16 -11.87
CA ARG A 12 -25.12 4.59 -11.77
C ARG A 12 -24.41 5.08 -13.03
N ARG A 13 -25.20 5.61 -13.97
CA ARG A 13 -24.69 6.51 -15.03
C ARG A 13 -24.04 7.74 -14.37
N ILE A 14 -22.74 7.69 -14.11
CA ILE A 14 -21.94 8.88 -13.80
C ILE A 14 -21.56 9.50 -15.15
N PRO A 15 -22.07 10.70 -15.51
CA PRO A 15 -22.02 11.22 -16.88
C PRO A 15 -20.62 11.60 -17.41
N PHE A 16 -19.58 11.46 -16.59
CA PHE A 16 -18.21 11.88 -16.91
C PHE A 16 -17.34 10.77 -17.54
N PHE A 17 -17.85 9.54 -17.61
CA PHE A 17 -17.16 8.38 -18.20
C PHE A 17 -17.77 8.02 -19.56
N THR A 18 -17.31 8.66 -20.63
CA THR A 18 -17.59 8.22 -22.02
C THR A 18 -16.35 7.55 -22.62
N ASP A 19 -16.52 6.26 -22.97
CA ASP A 19 -16.08 5.36 -24.07
C ASP A 19 -14.63 4.95 -24.46
N PRO A 20 -13.52 5.70 -24.32
CA PRO A 20 -12.18 5.13 -24.57
C PRO A 20 -11.59 4.39 -23.36
N PHE A 21 -12.05 4.75 -22.15
CA PHE A 21 -11.50 4.20 -20.91
C PHE A 21 -12.02 2.79 -20.60
N ARG A 22 -13.24 2.44 -21.02
CA ARG A 22 -13.82 1.12 -20.71
C ARG A 22 -12.98 -0.03 -21.28
N GLY A 23 -12.50 0.12 -22.53
CA GLY A 23 -11.64 -0.87 -23.18
C GLY A 23 -10.27 -1.01 -22.51
N PHE A 24 -9.63 0.11 -22.15
CA PHE A 24 -8.35 0.11 -21.44
C PHE A 24 -8.46 -0.61 -20.08
N PHE A 25 -9.50 -0.30 -19.30
CA PHE A 25 -9.73 -0.99 -18.03
C PHE A 25 -10.04 -2.47 -18.24
N ASP A 26 -10.94 -2.82 -19.17
CA ASP A 26 -11.32 -4.23 -19.44
C ASP A 26 -10.13 -5.09 -19.92
N GLU A 27 -9.15 -4.50 -20.61
CA GLU A 27 -7.92 -5.18 -21.02
C GLU A 27 -6.93 -5.32 -19.86
N TYR A 28 -6.73 -4.25 -19.09
CA TYR A 28 -5.88 -4.25 -17.90
C TYR A 28 -6.35 -5.25 -16.83
N PHE A 29 -7.65 -5.28 -16.53
CA PHE A 29 -8.24 -6.25 -15.59
C PHE A 29 -8.05 -7.69 -16.09
N ARG A 30 -8.27 -7.96 -17.38
CA ARG A 30 -8.05 -9.30 -17.96
C ARG A 30 -6.59 -9.75 -17.93
N GLU A 31 -5.65 -8.81 -17.94
CA GLU A 31 -4.23 -9.11 -17.81
C GLU A 31 -3.85 -9.40 -16.35
N ILE A 32 -4.37 -8.61 -15.40
CA ILE A 32 -4.24 -8.89 -13.97
C ILE A 32 -4.85 -10.26 -13.60
N ASP A 33 -6.05 -10.58 -14.10
CA ASP A 33 -6.74 -11.84 -13.80
C ASP A 33 -5.92 -13.05 -14.27
N ARG A 34 -5.41 -13.01 -15.51
CA ARG A 34 -4.53 -14.06 -16.04
C ARG A 34 -3.24 -14.20 -15.23
N MET A 35 -2.65 -13.07 -14.85
CA MET A 35 -1.45 -13.07 -14.03
C MET A 35 -1.72 -13.65 -12.64
N PHE A 36 -2.88 -13.35 -12.04
CA PHE A 36 -3.31 -13.92 -10.77
C PHE A 36 -3.48 -15.44 -10.84
N GLU A 37 -4.06 -15.95 -11.91
CA GLU A 37 -4.18 -17.40 -12.13
C GLU A 37 -2.80 -18.08 -12.20
N GLU A 38 -1.85 -17.49 -12.92
CA GLU A 38 -0.47 -17.99 -13.00
C GLU A 38 0.25 -17.93 -11.64
N ILE A 39 0.10 -16.82 -10.94
CA ILE A 39 0.62 -16.59 -9.59
C ILE A 39 0.08 -17.63 -8.61
N MET A 40 -1.23 -17.85 -8.57
CA MET A 40 -1.86 -18.82 -7.68
C MET A 40 -1.37 -20.24 -7.97
N LYS A 41 -1.17 -20.56 -9.26
CA LYS A 41 -0.60 -21.84 -9.68
C LYS A 41 0.86 -22.02 -9.26
N GLU A 42 1.63 -20.93 -9.19
CA GLU A 42 3.03 -20.95 -8.75
C GLU A 42 3.18 -20.86 -7.21
N MET A 43 2.17 -20.36 -6.50
CA MET A 43 2.12 -20.37 -5.02
C MET A 43 2.07 -21.78 -4.45
N GLU A 44 1.54 -22.76 -5.18
CA GLU A 44 1.53 -24.18 -4.80
C GLU A 44 2.98 -24.74 -4.69
N GLY A 45 3.66 -24.43 -3.59
CA GLY A 45 5.00 -24.93 -3.26
C GLY A 45 6.00 -23.89 -2.77
N LYS A 46 5.71 -22.59 -2.89
CA LYS A 46 6.63 -21.48 -2.53
C LYS A 46 6.21 -20.66 -1.32
N VAL A 47 5.12 -21.03 -0.64
CA VAL A 47 4.65 -20.27 0.52
C VAL A 47 5.65 -20.31 1.68
N PRO A 48 6.08 -19.16 2.22
CA PRO A 48 6.92 -19.10 3.42
C PRO A 48 6.30 -19.86 4.60
N ARG A 49 7.14 -20.53 5.40
CA ARG A 49 6.68 -21.34 6.55
C ARG A 49 5.93 -20.51 7.58
N GLU A 50 6.25 -19.22 7.65
CA GLU A 50 5.67 -18.23 8.56
C GLU A 50 4.19 -17.96 8.28
N LEU A 51 3.71 -18.24 7.06
CA LEU A 51 2.31 -18.05 6.64
C LEU A 51 1.48 -19.33 6.69
N ILE A 52 2.08 -20.43 7.13
CA ILE A 52 1.43 -21.72 7.29
C ILE A 52 1.07 -21.91 8.76
N ARG A 53 -0.21 -22.12 9.03
CA ARG A 53 -0.74 -22.39 10.37
C ARG A 53 -1.37 -23.75 10.40
N GLU A 54 -1.04 -24.51 11.43
CA GLU A 54 -1.65 -25.81 11.67
C GLU A 54 -2.59 -25.69 12.87
N ARG A 55 -3.87 -26.01 12.67
CA ARG A 55 -4.86 -26.09 13.73
C ARG A 55 -5.35 -27.52 13.87
N LYS A 56 -5.28 -28.04 15.10
CA LYS A 56 -5.93 -29.31 15.45
C LYS A 56 -7.41 -29.08 15.72
N LEU A 57 -8.25 -29.81 15.01
CA LEU A 57 -9.69 -29.85 15.25
C LEU A 57 -10.01 -30.74 16.45
N THR A 58 -11.24 -30.61 16.96
CA THR A 58 -11.74 -31.36 18.12
C THR A 58 -11.80 -32.87 17.88
N ASP A 59 -11.78 -33.31 16.62
CA ASP A 59 -11.73 -34.71 16.20
C ASP A 59 -10.30 -35.26 16.03
N GLY A 60 -9.28 -34.45 16.32
CA GLY A 60 -7.87 -34.83 16.22
C GLY A 60 -7.24 -34.65 14.83
N SER A 61 -8.01 -34.24 13.81
CA SER A 61 -7.47 -33.91 12.48
C SER A 61 -6.71 -32.58 12.50
N ILE A 62 -5.70 -32.44 11.63
CA ILE A 62 -4.91 -31.21 11.47
C ILE A 62 -5.36 -30.52 10.19
N VAL A 63 -5.81 -29.27 10.32
CA VAL A 63 -6.10 -28.39 9.20
C VAL A 63 -4.93 -27.42 9.03
N ARG A 64 -4.41 -27.33 7.80
CA ARG A 64 -3.37 -26.38 7.42
C ARG A 64 -4.02 -25.16 6.78
N GLU A 65 -3.99 -24.04 7.47
CA GLU A 65 -4.41 -22.73 6.96
C GLU A 65 -3.19 -22.00 6.38
N ILE A 66 -3.34 -21.44 5.18
CA ILE A 66 -2.26 -20.73 4.48
C ILE A 66 -2.71 -19.29 4.22
N GLY A 67 -1.97 -18.32 4.76
CA GLY A 67 -2.26 -16.89 4.61
C GLY A 67 -2.28 -16.12 5.95
N PRO A 68 -2.84 -14.90 5.98
CA PRO A 68 -3.62 -14.24 4.92
C PRO A 68 -2.75 -13.63 3.81
N PHE A 69 -3.16 -13.87 2.57
CA PHE A 69 -2.64 -13.20 1.38
C PHE A 69 -3.51 -12.00 1.03
N VAL A 70 -2.86 -10.86 0.79
CA VAL A 70 -3.48 -9.58 0.46
C VAL A 70 -2.69 -9.01 -0.71
N TYR A 71 -3.37 -8.81 -1.82
CA TYR A 71 -2.91 -7.98 -2.91
C TYR A 71 -4.03 -7.03 -3.26
N GLY A 72 -3.68 -5.78 -3.46
CA GLY A 72 -4.58 -4.80 -4.02
C GLY A 72 -3.80 -3.74 -4.77
N TYR A 73 -4.52 -2.96 -5.55
CA TYR A 73 -3.96 -1.82 -6.24
C TYR A 73 -4.97 -0.66 -6.21
N SER A 74 -4.43 0.55 -6.18
CA SER A 74 -5.16 1.80 -6.35
C SER A 74 -4.72 2.41 -7.68
N MET A 75 -5.68 2.79 -8.52
CA MET A 75 -5.39 3.48 -9.78
C MET A 75 -6.04 4.86 -9.76
N THR A 76 -5.23 5.90 -10.00
CA THR A 76 -5.69 7.29 -10.12
C THR A 76 -5.37 7.82 -11.50
N ILE A 77 -6.31 8.52 -12.15
CA ILE A 77 -6.06 9.21 -13.41
C ILE A 77 -5.56 10.61 -13.10
N GLY A 78 -4.34 10.93 -13.54
CA GLY A 78 -3.78 12.28 -13.40
C GLY A 78 -4.47 13.29 -14.31
N PRO A 79 -4.30 14.59 -14.06
CA PRO A 79 -4.80 15.65 -14.95
C PRO A 79 -4.18 15.61 -16.36
N ASP A 80 -3.07 14.87 -16.52
CA ASP A 80 -2.42 14.54 -17.78
C ASP A 80 -3.04 13.33 -18.51
N GLY A 81 -4.10 12.74 -17.96
CA GLY A 81 -4.79 11.57 -18.53
C GLY A 81 -4.04 10.25 -18.33
N LYS A 82 -2.89 10.25 -17.64
CA LYS A 82 -2.10 9.04 -17.41
C LYS A 82 -2.55 8.30 -16.14
N PRO A 83 -2.70 6.96 -16.19
CA PRO A 83 -3.00 6.18 -14.99
C PRO A 83 -1.76 6.10 -14.08
N ARG A 84 -1.99 6.29 -12.78
CA ARG A 84 -1.01 6.08 -11.72
C ARG A 84 -1.49 4.90 -10.88
N ILE A 85 -0.83 3.75 -11.05
CA ILE A 85 -1.14 2.51 -10.33
C ILE A 85 -0.24 2.44 -9.09
N ARG A 86 -0.81 2.10 -7.94
CA ARG A 86 -0.12 1.87 -6.67
C ARG A 86 -0.55 0.54 -6.11
N GLU A 87 0.36 -0.41 -5.99
CA GLU A 87 0.08 -1.72 -5.41
C GLU A 87 0.24 -1.69 -3.89
N PHE A 88 -0.49 -2.53 -3.18
CA PHE A 88 -0.43 -2.69 -1.73
C PHE A 88 -0.73 -4.14 -1.33
N GLY A 89 -0.41 -4.48 -0.09
CA GLY A 89 -0.57 -5.83 0.45
C GLY A 89 0.76 -6.51 0.77
N ASN A 90 0.74 -7.83 0.90
CA ASN A 90 1.91 -8.66 1.23
C ASN A 90 2.36 -9.59 0.10
N ILE A 91 1.72 -9.50 -1.07
CA ILE A 91 2.17 -10.14 -2.30
C ILE A 91 2.59 -9.05 -3.28
N ARG A 92 3.78 -9.19 -3.85
CA ARG A 92 4.24 -8.35 -4.98
C ARG A 92 4.40 -9.22 -6.22
N PRO A 93 3.55 -9.05 -7.24
CA PRO A 93 3.76 -9.70 -8.52
C PRO A 93 4.94 -9.04 -9.25
N TYR A 94 6.00 -9.79 -9.54
CA TYR A 94 7.10 -9.28 -10.36
C TYR A 94 6.80 -9.54 -11.84
N PHE A 95 6.62 -8.47 -12.63
CA PHE A 95 6.47 -8.54 -14.09
C PHE A 95 7.82 -8.82 -14.74
N SER A 96 8.25 -10.08 -14.70
CA SER A 96 9.45 -10.60 -15.38
C SER A 96 9.07 -11.79 -16.26
N PRO A 97 9.95 -12.24 -17.19
CA PRO A 97 9.67 -13.36 -18.10
C PRO A 97 9.29 -14.68 -17.40
N LYS A 98 9.55 -14.76 -16.08
CA LYS A 98 8.95 -15.73 -15.18
C LYS A 98 8.30 -14.93 -14.06
N PRO A 99 6.98 -15.05 -13.85
CA PRO A 99 6.34 -14.51 -12.67
C PRO A 99 7.07 -15.08 -11.44
N SER A 100 7.30 -14.26 -10.43
CA SER A 100 7.74 -14.75 -9.14
C SER A 100 7.03 -13.97 -8.06
N LEU A 101 6.78 -14.65 -6.95
CA LEU A 101 6.05 -14.10 -5.83
C LEU A 101 7.02 -13.90 -4.69
N GLU A 102 7.26 -12.63 -4.38
CA GLU A 102 7.86 -12.27 -3.11
C GLU A 102 6.72 -12.12 -2.11
N VAL A 103 6.60 -13.11 -1.23
CA VAL A 103 5.64 -13.07 -0.14
C VAL A 103 6.37 -12.52 1.08
N ILE A 104 6.02 -11.29 1.48
CA ILE A 104 6.65 -10.60 2.60
C ILE A 104 5.75 -10.81 3.82
N ASP A 105 6.30 -11.22 4.96
CA ASP A 105 5.53 -11.39 6.22
C ASP A 105 4.88 -10.08 6.71
N LYS A 106 5.35 -8.94 6.19
CA LYS A 106 4.84 -7.60 6.47
C LYS A 106 4.08 -7.04 5.27
N ARG A 107 2.90 -6.48 5.53
CA ARG A 107 2.09 -5.74 4.55
C ARG A 107 2.65 -4.34 4.36
N GLU A 108 2.69 -3.87 3.13
CA GLU A 108 2.87 -2.43 2.91
C GLU A 108 1.52 -1.71 3.05
N PRO A 109 1.41 -0.71 3.95
CA PRO A 109 0.24 0.15 4.02
C PRO A 109 0.15 1.02 2.75
N ILE A 110 -1.08 1.38 2.37
CA ILE A 110 -1.30 2.45 1.40
C ILE A 110 -0.89 3.76 2.06
N VAL A 111 -0.07 4.53 1.36
CA VAL A 111 0.43 5.82 1.85
C VAL A 111 0.16 6.93 0.84
N ASP A 112 -0.34 8.05 1.34
CA ASP A 112 -0.41 9.33 0.64
C ASP A 112 0.55 10.33 1.28
N ILE A 113 1.27 11.08 0.45
CA ILE A 113 2.22 12.11 0.85
C ILE A 113 1.78 13.43 0.23
N ILE A 114 1.52 14.41 1.08
CA ILE A 114 1.11 15.75 0.68
C ILE A 114 2.23 16.71 1.10
N ASP A 115 2.86 17.35 0.12
CA ASP A 115 3.95 18.30 0.31
C ASP A 115 3.40 19.73 0.35
N GLU A 116 3.30 20.31 1.55
CA GLU A 116 2.84 21.68 1.78
C GLU A 116 4.03 22.62 1.98
N ASN A 117 3.81 23.93 1.92
CA ASN A 117 4.92 24.90 2.01
C ASN A 117 5.77 24.76 3.29
N ASN A 118 5.13 24.51 4.44
CA ASN A 118 5.81 24.51 5.74
C ASN A 118 5.91 23.11 6.37
N TYR A 119 5.19 22.12 5.86
CA TYR A 119 5.14 20.78 6.43
C TYR A 119 4.89 19.73 5.35
N ILE A 120 5.19 18.48 5.67
CA ILE A 120 4.80 17.32 4.88
C ILE A 120 3.76 16.56 5.71
N LYS A 121 2.65 16.20 5.08
CA LYS A 121 1.64 15.33 5.68
C LYS A 121 1.75 13.94 5.06
N VAL A 122 1.90 12.93 5.90
CA VAL A 122 1.90 11.51 5.51
C VAL A 122 0.66 10.85 6.10
N ILE A 123 -0.13 10.20 5.26
CA ILE A 123 -1.34 9.46 5.65
C ILE A 123 -1.10 8.00 5.32
N ALA A 124 -1.24 7.10 6.30
CA ALA A 124 -1.04 5.66 6.12
C ALA A 124 -2.22 4.85 6.64
N GLU A 125 -2.71 3.91 5.85
CA GLU A 125 -3.80 3.00 6.23
C GLU A 125 -3.26 1.70 6.84
N MET A 126 -3.52 1.52 8.13
CA MET A 126 -3.10 0.37 8.94
C MET A 126 -4.25 -0.13 9.81
N PRO A 127 -5.32 -0.74 9.23
CA PRO A 127 -6.42 -1.24 10.03
C PRO A 127 -6.01 -2.37 10.98
N GLY A 128 -6.55 -2.34 12.20
CA GLY A 128 -6.47 -3.42 13.21
C GLY A 128 -5.13 -3.60 13.92
N VAL A 129 -4.27 -2.59 13.88
CA VAL A 129 -3.22 -2.40 14.90
C VAL A 129 -3.71 -1.36 15.91
N GLU A 130 -3.16 -1.33 17.13
CA GLU A 130 -3.43 -0.22 18.05
C GLU A 130 -2.35 0.85 17.94
N LYS A 131 -2.61 2.01 18.55
CA LYS A 131 -1.65 3.11 18.57
C LYS A 131 -0.34 2.69 19.23
N GLU A 132 -0.41 1.89 20.28
CA GLU A 132 0.74 1.45 21.07
C GLU A 132 1.67 0.50 20.30
N ASP A 133 1.15 -0.13 19.24
CA ASP A 133 1.89 -1.07 18.40
C ASP A 133 2.62 -0.37 17.23
N ILE A 134 2.43 0.94 17.04
CA ILE A 134 2.97 1.71 15.90
C ILE A 134 4.28 2.40 16.31
N ASN A 135 5.33 2.18 15.52
CA ASN A 135 6.61 2.87 15.63
C ASN A 135 6.83 3.77 14.41
N LEU A 136 7.28 5.00 14.70
CA LEU A 136 7.65 6.00 13.70
C LEU A 136 9.09 6.43 13.93
N ASP A 137 9.93 6.19 12.93
CA ASP A 137 11.34 6.56 12.96
C ASP A 137 11.65 7.49 11.81
N TYR A 138 12.49 8.49 12.07
CA TYR A 138 13.00 9.38 11.03
C TYR A 138 14.53 9.42 11.06
N SER A 139 15.16 9.06 9.95
CA SER A 139 16.61 9.13 9.73
C SER A 139 16.89 9.47 8.28
N ASP A 140 17.93 10.26 8.02
CA ASP A 140 18.46 10.49 6.66
C ASP A 140 17.39 10.85 5.61
N LYS A 141 16.47 11.77 5.95
CA LYS A 141 15.36 12.21 5.08
C LYS A 141 14.31 11.13 4.80
N LYS A 142 14.31 10.03 5.55
CA LYS A 142 13.37 8.92 5.42
C LYS A 142 12.50 8.80 6.66
N LEU A 143 11.20 8.62 6.45
CA LEU A 143 10.24 8.22 7.48
C LEU A 143 9.99 6.72 7.37
N THR A 144 10.23 5.99 8.44
CA THR A 144 9.90 4.57 8.58
C THR A 144 8.66 4.42 9.45
N ILE A 145 7.66 3.72 8.91
CA ILE A 145 6.42 3.38 9.59
C ILE A 145 6.41 1.87 9.78
N SER A 146 6.30 1.40 11.02
CA SER A 146 6.15 -0.03 11.32
C SER A 146 5.10 -0.28 12.39
N ALA A 147 4.40 -1.40 12.30
CA ALA A 147 3.44 -1.82 13.32
C ALA A 147 3.29 -3.33 13.38
N GLU A 148 3.07 -3.89 14.57
CA GLU A 148 2.88 -5.33 14.77
C GLU A 148 1.83 -5.61 15.85
N LYS A 149 0.71 -6.23 15.46
CA LYS A 149 -0.32 -6.73 16.38
C LYS A 149 -0.84 -8.09 15.93
N GLY A 150 -0.46 -9.14 16.66
CA GLY A 150 -0.80 -10.52 16.32
C GLY A 150 -0.34 -10.87 14.91
N ASP A 151 -1.30 -11.08 14.00
CA ASP A 151 -1.03 -11.48 12.60
C ASP A 151 -0.88 -10.29 11.65
N ARG A 152 -1.07 -9.08 12.15
CA ARG A 152 -1.01 -7.86 11.35
C ARG A 152 0.35 -7.21 11.54
N LYS A 153 1.19 -7.31 10.52
CA LYS A 153 2.49 -6.64 10.44
C LYS A 153 2.46 -5.64 9.30
N TYR A 154 2.82 -4.39 9.59
CA TYR A 154 2.97 -3.31 8.61
C TYR A 154 4.41 -2.82 8.60
N TYR A 155 4.93 -2.51 7.41
CA TYR A 155 6.23 -1.86 7.25
C TYR A 155 6.23 -1.01 5.98
N LYS A 156 6.69 0.24 6.09
CA LYS A 156 6.96 1.12 4.95
C LYS A 156 8.11 2.05 5.27
N GLU A 157 9.04 2.18 4.33
CA GLU A 157 10.02 3.26 4.30
C GLU A 157 9.62 4.28 3.23
N ILE A 158 9.65 5.55 3.58
CA ILE A 158 9.21 6.66 2.74
C ILE A 158 10.33 7.68 2.67
N GLU A 159 10.87 7.91 1.47
CA GLU A 159 11.78 9.04 1.24
C GLU A 159 10.97 10.34 1.17
N LEU A 160 11.28 11.30 2.05
CA LEU A 160 10.56 12.56 2.12
C LEU A 160 11.08 13.56 1.06
N PRO A 161 10.22 14.46 0.56
CA PRO A 161 10.63 15.45 -0.43
C PRO A 161 11.63 16.48 0.14
N SER A 162 11.62 16.74 1.45
CA SER A 162 12.53 17.68 2.12
C SER A 162 12.90 17.21 3.54
N GLU A 163 13.96 17.81 4.10
CA GLU A 163 14.32 17.56 5.50
C GLU A 163 13.27 18.17 6.46
N VAL A 164 12.96 17.42 7.51
CA VAL A 164 11.99 17.82 8.54
C VAL A 164 12.66 17.95 9.90
N ASP A 165 12.03 18.73 10.81
CA ASP A 165 12.37 18.78 12.22
C ASP A 165 11.48 17.77 12.99
N PRO A 166 12.05 16.65 13.47
CA PRO A 166 11.27 15.64 14.19
C PRO A 166 10.69 16.16 15.50
N ASN A 167 11.31 17.14 16.14
CA ASN A 167 10.87 17.65 17.45
C ASN A 167 9.54 18.41 17.37
N GLN A 168 9.20 18.94 16.20
CA GLN A 168 7.94 19.65 15.97
C GLN A 168 6.86 18.75 15.37
N SER A 169 7.18 17.49 15.06
CA SER A 169 6.25 16.57 14.41
C SER A 169 5.06 16.21 15.29
N LYS A 170 3.93 15.89 14.65
CA LYS A 170 2.70 15.44 15.31
C LYS A 170 2.19 14.20 14.61
N ALA A 171 1.75 13.21 15.36
CA ALA A 171 1.11 12.01 14.82
C ALA A 171 -0.23 11.77 15.51
N THR A 172 -1.24 11.38 14.73
CA THR A 172 -2.55 10.95 15.22
C THR A 172 -2.94 9.64 14.57
N TYR A 173 -3.56 8.75 15.34
CA TYR A 173 -4.04 7.47 14.83
C TYR A 173 -5.50 7.30 15.24
N LYS A 174 -6.39 7.13 14.25
CA LYS A 174 -7.83 6.98 14.47
C LYS A 174 -8.43 6.08 13.42
N ASN A 175 -9.22 5.10 13.86
CA ASN A 175 -9.97 4.19 12.99
C ASN A 175 -9.12 3.50 11.90
N GLY A 176 -7.89 3.09 12.23
CA GLY A 176 -7.02 2.44 11.25
C GLY A 176 -6.21 3.39 10.37
N ILE A 177 -6.33 4.72 10.55
CA ILE A 177 -5.62 5.71 9.74
C ILE A 177 -4.61 6.45 10.61
N LEU A 178 -3.34 6.39 10.21
CA LEU A 178 -2.25 7.18 10.78
C LEU A 178 -2.08 8.46 9.95
N GLU A 179 -2.16 9.62 10.60
CA GLU A 179 -1.78 10.92 10.03
C GLU A 179 -0.54 11.45 10.76
N VAL A 180 0.53 11.70 10.02
CA VAL A 180 1.79 12.28 10.51
C VAL A 180 2.02 13.63 9.84
N ILE A 181 2.21 14.68 10.64
CA ILE A 181 2.57 16.02 10.21
C ILE A 181 4.03 16.26 10.59
N LEU A 182 4.88 16.45 9.59
CA LEU A 182 6.31 16.67 9.74
C LEU A 182 6.66 18.09 9.27
N TYR A 183 7.02 18.99 10.18
CA TYR A 183 7.38 20.35 9.79
C TYR A 183 8.74 20.35 9.11
N LYS A 184 8.84 21.05 7.98
CA LYS A 184 10.09 21.18 7.25
C LYS A 184 11.09 21.94 8.12
N LYS A 185 12.36 21.53 8.11
CA LYS A 185 13.40 22.37 8.71
C LYS A 185 13.37 23.73 8.02
N GLU A 186 13.47 24.80 8.78
CA GLU A 186 13.72 26.12 8.21
C GLU A 186 15.05 26.06 7.43
N GLY A 187 14.96 26.01 6.11
CA GLY A 187 16.14 26.10 5.25
C GLY A 187 16.72 27.50 5.34
N LYS A 188 18.06 27.60 5.44
CA LYS A 188 18.77 28.86 5.20
C LYS A 188 18.22 29.47 3.90
N ARG A 189 17.64 30.68 3.99
CA ARG A 189 17.19 31.46 2.82
C ARG A 189 18.27 31.36 1.73
N GLY A 190 17.91 30.78 0.58
CA GLY A 190 18.83 30.66 -0.53
C GLY A 190 19.46 32.02 -0.84
N PHE A 191 20.78 32.08 -0.92
CA PHE A 191 21.48 33.29 -1.30
C PHE A 191 21.46 33.41 -2.83
N LYS A 192 21.14 34.60 -3.34
CA LYS A 192 21.21 34.91 -4.77
C LYS A 192 22.67 34.80 -5.21
N VAL A 193 22.97 33.82 -6.06
CA VAL A 193 24.25 33.78 -6.78
C VAL A 193 24.14 34.76 -7.95
N LYS A 194 25.03 35.77 -7.98
CA LYS A 194 25.19 36.63 -9.17
C LYS A 194 26.09 35.91 -10.15
N ILE A 195 25.70 35.96 -11.43
CA ILE A 195 26.54 35.54 -12.55
C ILE A 195 27.48 36.70 -12.88
N GLU A 196 28.79 36.42 -13.01
CA GLU A 196 29.77 37.33 -13.64
C GLU A 196 29.85 37.06 -15.14
#